data_AF-A0A3L7YHJ4-F1
#
_entry.id   AF-A0A3L7YHJ4-F1
#
_cell.length_a   1.000
_cell.length_b   1.000
_cell.length_c   1.000
_cell.angle_alpha   90.00
_cell.angle_beta   90.00
_cell.angle_gamma   90.00
#
_symmetry.space_group_name_H-M   'P 1'
#
loop_
_entity.id
_entity.type
_entity.pdbx_description
1 polymer ?
#
loop_
_entity_poly.entity_id
_entity_poly.type
_entity_poly.pdbx_seq_one_letter_code
_entity_poly.pdbx_strand_id
1 'polypeptide(L)'
;MISLLLTRAVSVPAPAYAVPVRVSLYRGPSVPGSRTPVVELDLVSDQTGMIDVIVPGLDGVYDLVVKPSGALSHEVSAVSLRPNAIRAVSLDKDRFRDGDVDGNDRIDAVDLARLRAAYGRTSSDPLFDPAVDFDRDGEVTVLDFSAVVRNLGYAGPIPVN
;
A
#
# COMPACT_ATOMS: atom_id res chain seq x y z
N MET A 1 -19.52 3.54 2.62
CA MET A 1 -18.47 3.64 1.59
C MET A 1 -17.32 4.41 2.19
N ILE A 2 -16.09 3.94 2.01
CA ILE A 2 -14.89 4.67 2.37
C ILE A 2 -14.18 5.02 1.07
N SER A 3 -13.87 6.29 0.84
CA SER A 3 -13.05 6.71 -0.30
C SER A 3 -11.63 6.96 0.20
N LEU A 4 -10.68 6.25 -0.39
CA LEU A 4 -9.26 6.30 -0.06
C LEU A 4 -8.50 6.97 -1.21
N LEU A 5 -7.47 7.72 -0.86
CA LEU A 5 -6.48 8.24 -1.80
C LEU A 5 -5.09 7.72 -1.41
N LEU A 6 -4.51 6.88 -2.26
CA LEU A 6 -3.11 6.49 -2.18
C LEU A 6 -2.24 7.61 -2.76
N THR A 7 -1.21 8.01 -2.03
CA THR A 7 -0.19 8.95 -2.54
C THR A 7 1.17 8.24 -2.60
N ARG A 8 1.88 8.38 -3.72
CA ARG A 8 3.21 7.79 -3.96
C ARG A 8 4.17 8.86 -4.47
N ALA A 9 5.47 8.55 -4.57
CA ALA A 9 6.56 9.44 -5.02
C ALA A 9 6.49 9.91 -6.49
N VAL A 10 5.36 9.75 -7.18
CA VAL A 10 5.20 9.96 -8.64
C VAL A 10 4.03 10.91 -8.91
N SER A 11 4.08 11.69 -10.00
CA SER A 11 2.97 12.53 -10.45
C SER A 11 1.76 11.70 -10.90
N VAL A 12 0.55 12.07 -10.49
CA VAL A 12 -0.69 11.48 -11.01
C VAL A 12 -1.08 12.10 -12.36
N PRO A 13 -1.70 11.35 -13.29
CA PRO A 13 -1.93 9.90 -13.23
C PRO A 13 -0.66 9.11 -13.61
N ALA A 14 -0.44 7.94 -13.01
CA ALA A 14 0.65 7.05 -13.39
C ALA A 14 0.31 5.56 -13.18
N PRO A 15 0.89 4.62 -13.96
CA PRO A 15 0.75 3.18 -13.75
C PRO A 15 1.17 2.73 -12.34
N ALA A 16 2.13 3.43 -11.74
CA ALA A 16 2.54 3.31 -10.35
C ALA A 16 1.38 3.41 -9.35
N TYR A 17 0.26 4.05 -9.69
CA TYR A 17 -0.89 4.14 -8.80
C TYR A 17 -1.88 2.99 -8.98
N ALA A 18 -1.87 2.27 -10.11
CA ALA A 18 -2.89 1.28 -10.45
C ALA A 18 -2.58 -0.11 -9.84
N VAL A 19 -2.47 -0.21 -8.52
CA VAL A 19 -1.88 -1.37 -7.82
C VAL A 19 -2.92 -2.23 -7.09
N PRO A 20 -2.67 -3.53 -6.87
CA PRO A 20 -3.41 -4.31 -5.88
C PRO A 20 -3.28 -3.71 -4.49
N VAL A 21 -4.37 -3.62 -3.75
CA VAL A 21 -4.44 -3.03 -2.42
C VAL A 21 -5.29 -3.91 -1.52
N ARG A 22 -4.69 -4.38 -0.43
CA ARG A 22 -5.45 -5.02 0.64
C ARG A 22 -5.96 -3.98 1.62
N VAL A 23 -7.25 -4.02 1.90
CA VAL A 23 -7.92 -3.17 2.89
C VAL A 23 -8.48 -4.06 3.99
N SER A 24 -8.04 -3.83 5.22
CA SER A 24 -8.48 -4.58 6.40
C SER A 24 -9.11 -3.63 7.42
N LEU A 25 -10.27 -4.00 7.96
CA LEU A 25 -10.93 -3.30 9.06
C LEU A 25 -10.88 -4.14 10.33
N TYR A 26 -10.52 -3.52 11.44
CA TYR A 26 -10.48 -4.13 12.77
C TYR A 26 -11.43 -3.38 13.70
N ARG A 27 -12.06 -4.08 14.66
CA ARG A 27 -12.99 -3.42 15.60
C ARG A 27 -12.24 -2.61 16.67
N GLY A 28 -12.69 -1.38 16.93
CA GLY A 28 -12.16 -0.49 17.98
C GLY A 28 -10.90 0.28 17.56
N PRO A 29 -10.36 1.18 18.43
CA PRO A 29 -9.06 1.82 18.27
C PRO A 29 -7.97 1.08 19.03
N SER A 30 -6.88 0.63 18.40
CA SER A 30 -5.94 -0.26 19.08
C SER A 30 -4.53 -0.36 18.54
N VAL A 31 -3.68 -1.05 19.32
CA VAL A 31 -2.25 -1.24 19.10
C VAL A 31 -1.99 -2.12 17.86
N PRO A 32 -1.05 -1.73 16.97
CA PRO A 32 -0.64 -2.50 15.80
C PRO A 32 -0.22 -3.96 16.08
N GLY A 33 -0.56 -4.88 15.17
CA GLY A 33 0.18 -6.14 15.00
C GLY A 33 -0.44 -7.46 15.51
N SER A 34 -1.66 -7.50 16.06
CA SER A 34 -2.33 -8.79 16.33
C SER A 34 -3.84 -8.67 16.52
N ARG A 35 -4.60 -8.71 15.43
CA ARG A 35 -6.06 -8.79 15.42
C ARG A 35 -6.56 -9.55 14.20
N THR A 36 -7.72 -10.20 14.31
CA THR A 36 -8.43 -10.77 13.17
C THR A 36 -9.27 -9.66 12.51
N PRO A 37 -9.15 -9.43 11.19
CA PRO A 37 -9.95 -8.44 10.51
C PRO A 37 -11.44 -8.86 10.53
N VAL A 38 -12.33 -7.89 10.72
CA VAL A 38 -13.78 -8.09 10.53
C VAL A 38 -14.17 -8.00 9.05
N VAL A 39 -13.37 -7.28 8.28
CA VAL A 39 -13.44 -7.20 6.82
C VAL A 39 -12.03 -7.20 6.29
N GLU A 40 -11.81 -7.98 5.24
CA GLU A 40 -10.61 -7.94 4.42
C GLU A 40 -11.05 -7.97 2.95
N LEU A 41 -10.53 -7.02 2.17
CA LEU A 41 -10.86 -6.85 0.76
C LEU A 41 -9.57 -6.66 -0.03
N ASP A 42 -9.42 -7.40 -1.12
CA ASP A 42 -8.40 -7.14 -2.14
C ASP A 42 -9.04 -6.32 -3.27
N LEU A 43 -8.54 -5.10 -3.44
CA LEU A 43 -9.03 -4.11 -4.40
C LEU A 43 -7.88 -3.70 -5.34
N VAL A 44 -8.20 -2.88 -6.35
CA VAL A 44 -7.21 -2.26 -7.22
C VAL A 44 -7.47 -0.76 -7.23
N SER A 45 -6.45 0.04 -6.92
CA SER A 45 -6.55 1.49 -7.08
C SER A 45 -6.49 1.88 -8.55
N ASP A 46 -7.05 3.04 -8.88
CA ASP A 46 -6.92 3.59 -10.23
C ASP A 46 -5.57 4.30 -10.45
N GLN A 47 -5.34 4.84 -11.66
CA GLN A 47 -4.11 5.56 -12.00
C GLN A 47 -3.93 6.89 -11.26
N THR A 48 -4.94 7.35 -10.50
CA THR A 48 -4.88 8.52 -9.62
C THR A 48 -4.67 8.15 -8.15
N GLY A 49 -4.67 6.85 -7.83
CA GLY A 49 -4.55 6.31 -6.48
C GLY A 49 -5.88 6.20 -5.73
N MET A 50 -7.01 6.42 -6.40
CA MET A 50 -8.32 6.36 -5.76
C MET A 50 -8.81 4.93 -5.59
N ILE A 51 -9.48 4.68 -4.46
CA ILE A 51 -10.17 3.41 -4.15
C ILE A 51 -11.49 3.73 -3.47
N ASP A 52 -12.59 3.15 -3.95
CA ASP A 52 -13.88 3.16 -3.25
C ASP A 52 -14.13 1.81 -2.58
N VAL A 53 -14.11 1.81 -1.25
CA VAL A 53 -14.33 0.63 -0.42
C VAL A 53 -15.81 0.57 -0.02
N ILE A 54 -16.51 -0.46 -0.49
CA ILE A 54 -17.92 -0.69 -0.17
C ILE A 54 -18.01 -1.83 0.85
N VAL A 55 -18.42 -1.46 2.07
CA VAL A 55 -18.62 -2.39 3.20
C VAL A 55 -20.05 -2.24 3.74
N PRO A 56 -21.02 -3.01 3.21
CA PRO A 56 -22.41 -2.92 3.61
C PRO A 56 -22.62 -3.32 5.08
N GLY A 57 -23.48 -2.60 5.79
CA GLY A 57 -23.94 -3.00 7.12
C GLY A 57 -22.96 -2.78 8.28
N LEU A 58 -21.77 -2.23 8.04
CA LEU A 58 -20.88 -1.84 9.14
C LEU A 58 -21.36 -0.57 9.84
N ASP A 59 -21.39 -0.62 11.17
CA ASP A 59 -21.65 0.50 12.07
C ASP A 59 -20.74 0.39 13.30
N GLY A 60 -20.03 1.47 13.60
CA GLY A 60 -19.12 1.53 14.75
C GLY A 60 -17.81 2.24 14.45
N VAL A 61 -16.82 1.99 15.31
CA VAL A 61 -15.48 2.56 15.21
C VAL A 61 -14.50 1.44 14.89
N TYR A 62 -13.66 1.67 13.89
CA TYR A 62 -12.74 0.68 13.34
C TYR A 62 -11.34 1.26 13.14
N ASP A 63 -10.33 0.41 13.25
CA ASP A 63 -9.01 0.68 12.68
C ASP A 63 -9.00 0.21 11.23
N LEU A 64 -8.52 1.07 10.34
CA LEU A 64 -8.43 0.83 8.91
C LEU A 64 -6.96 0.65 8.53
N VAL A 65 -6.60 -0.52 8.04
CA VAL A 65 -5.27 -0.80 7.48
C VAL A 65 -5.37 -0.90 5.97
N VAL A 66 -4.50 -0.17 5.27
CA VAL A 66 -4.41 -0.12 3.81
C VAL A 66 -3.00 -0.56 3.40
N LYS A 67 -2.91 -1.63 2.61
CA LYS A 67 -1.66 -2.27 2.19
C LYS A 67 -1.60 -2.37 0.66
N PRO A 68 -1.01 -1.39 -0.04
CA PRO A 68 -0.70 -1.51 -1.46
C PRO A 68 0.41 -2.53 -1.71
N SER A 69 0.38 -3.21 -2.86
CA SER A 69 1.46 -4.10 -3.29
C SER A 69 2.77 -3.33 -3.46
N GLY A 70 3.88 -3.85 -2.94
CA GLY A 70 5.18 -3.21 -3.08
C GLY A 70 5.45 -2.09 -2.07
N ALA A 71 4.54 -1.83 -1.12
CA ALA A 71 4.66 -0.72 -0.17
C ALA A 71 4.23 -1.12 1.25
N LEU A 72 4.74 -0.42 2.27
CA LEU A 72 4.33 -0.60 3.66
C LEU A 72 2.86 -0.23 3.89
N SER A 73 2.18 -0.94 4.79
CA SER A 73 0.81 -0.63 5.15
C SER A 73 0.72 0.67 5.96
N HIS A 74 -0.41 1.36 5.82
CA HIS A 74 -0.78 2.51 6.65
C HIS A 74 -2.00 2.14 7.50
N GLU A 75 -2.03 2.58 8.75
CA GLU A 75 -3.15 2.38 9.68
C GLU A 75 -3.75 3.70 10.10
N VAL A 76 -5.06 3.86 9.90
CA VAL A 76 -5.86 4.98 10.39
C VAL A 76 -6.73 4.47 11.53
N SER A 77 -6.45 4.92 12.75
CA SER A 77 -7.22 4.50 13.91
C SER A 77 -8.52 5.26 14.05
N ALA A 78 -9.49 4.64 14.74
CA ALA A 78 -10.76 5.26 15.12
C ALA A 78 -11.62 5.82 13.96
N VAL A 79 -11.62 5.14 12.81
CA VAL A 79 -12.52 5.44 11.69
C VAL A 79 -13.96 5.10 12.07
N SER A 80 -14.76 6.13 12.33
CA SER A 80 -16.20 6.00 12.55
C SER A 80 -16.93 5.74 11.23
N LEU A 81 -17.60 4.58 11.14
CA LEU A 81 -18.42 4.14 10.03
C LEU A 81 -19.88 4.11 10.43
N ARG A 82 -20.74 4.52 9.49
CA ARG A 82 -22.20 4.48 9.60
C ARG A 82 -22.78 3.83 8.34
N PRO A 83 -23.88 3.08 8.45
CA PRO A 83 -24.58 2.56 7.29
C PRO A 83 -24.94 3.69 6.31
N ASN A 84 -24.73 3.45 5.02
CA ASN A 84 -25.03 4.39 3.92
C ASN A 84 -24.28 5.74 3.95
N ALA A 85 -23.30 5.93 4.85
CA ALA A 85 -22.45 7.12 4.84
C ALA A 85 -21.25 6.96 3.89
N ILE A 86 -20.83 8.08 3.29
CA ILE A 86 -19.53 8.20 2.60
C ILE A 86 -18.54 8.79 3.59
N ARG A 87 -17.37 8.16 3.71
CA ARG A 87 -16.28 8.60 4.56
C ARG A 87 -15.01 8.74 3.71
N ALA A 88 -14.57 9.97 3.48
CA ALA A 88 -13.24 10.20 2.94
C ALA A 88 -12.19 9.93 4.03
N VAL A 89 -11.16 9.16 3.70
CA VAL A 89 -10.00 8.94 4.57
C VAL A 89 -8.76 9.31 3.79
N SER A 90 -8.02 10.30 4.31
CA SER A 90 -6.74 10.69 3.73
C SER A 90 -5.62 9.87 4.37
N LEU A 91 -4.71 9.37 3.53
CA LEU A 91 -3.51 8.62 3.92
C LEU A 91 -2.24 9.44 3.63
N ASP A 92 -2.42 10.73 3.34
CA ASP A 92 -1.47 11.63 2.68
C ASP A 92 -0.31 12.12 3.55
N LYS A 93 -0.39 11.99 4.87
CA LYS A 93 0.62 12.56 5.78
C LYS A 93 2.04 12.07 5.49
N ASP A 94 2.21 10.83 5.03
CA ASP A 94 3.54 10.23 4.83
C ASP A 94 3.82 9.74 3.41
N ARG A 95 2.81 9.67 2.52
CA ARG A 95 2.83 8.85 1.29
C ARG A 95 3.14 7.37 1.59
N PHE A 96 2.72 6.48 0.71
CA PHE A 96 3.08 5.07 0.83
C PHE A 96 4.58 4.89 0.60
N ARG A 97 5.23 4.17 1.52
CA ARG A 97 6.65 3.84 1.44
C ARG A 97 6.85 2.59 0.61
N ASP A 98 7.28 2.77 -0.62
CA ASP A 98 7.60 1.68 -1.55
C ASP A 98 8.88 0.94 -1.12
N GLY A 99 8.92 -0.36 -1.36
CA GLY A 99 10.10 -1.19 -1.11
C GLY A 99 9.82 -2.53 -0.46
N ASP A 100 8.59 -2.83 -0.05
CA ASP A 100 8.21 -4.13 0.51
C ASP A 100 7.73 -5.05 -0.62
N VAL A 101 8.68 -5.75 -1.21
CA VAL A 101 8.54 -6.53 -2.44
C VAL A 101 7.97 -7.92 -2.14
N ASP A 102 8.31 -8.48 -0.97
CA ASP A 102 7.81 -9.78 -0.55
C ASP A 102 6.44 -9.71 0.18
N GLY A 103 6.01 -8.50 0.55
CA GLY A 103 4.70 -8.21 1.12
C GLY A 103 4.61 -8.51 2.63
N ASN A 104 5.74 -8.68 3.31
CA ASN A 104 5.79 -9.04 4.73
C ASN A 104 5.59 -7.84 5.69
N ASP A 105 5.36 -6.66 5.14
CA ASP A 105 5.20 -5.37 5.83
C ASP A 105 6.46 -4.84 6.50
N ARG A 106 7.63 -5.19 5.96
CA ARG A 106 8.95 -4.67 6.32
C ARG A 106 9.75 -4.45 5.05
N ILE A 107 10.66 -3.48 5.10
CA ILE A 107 11.60 -3.23 4.01
C ILE A 107 12.98 -3.59 4.52
N ASP A 108 13.51 -4.73 4.08
CA ASP A 108 14.77 -5.25 4.57
C ASP A 108 15.71 -5.78 3.46
N ALA A 109 16.72 -6.54 3.86
CA ALA A 109 17.73 -7.05 2.95
C ALA A 109 17.17 -8.05 1.92
N VAL A 110 16.04 -8.71 2.20
CA VAL A 110 15.36 -9.63 1.29
C VAL A 110 14.78 -8.86 0.10
N ASP A 111 14.10 -7.75 0.35
CA ASP A 111 13.55 -6.88 -0.70
C ASP A 111 14.67 -6.32 -1.59
N LEU A 112 15.75 -5.85 -0.95
CA LEU A 112 16.91 -5.34 -1.66
C LEU A 112 17.60 -6.42 -2.51
N ALA A 113 17.67 -7.66 -2.02
CA ALA A 113 18.24 -8.77 -2.77
C ALA A 113 17.40 -9.12 -4.01
N ARG A 114 16.07 -9.09 -3.87
CA ARG A 114 15.14 -9.32 -4.98
C ARG A 114 15.26 -8.24 -6.05
N LEU A 115 15.34 -6.96 -5.64
CA LEU A 115 15.58 -5.85 -6.56
C LEU A 115 16.92 -5.97 -7.30
N ARG A 116 17.99 -6.30 -6.58
CA ARG A 116 19.32 -6.52 -7.18
C ARG A 116 19.33 -7.62 -8.23
N ALA A 117 18.54 -8.68 -8.06
CA ALA A 117 18.47 -9.78 -9.00
C ALA A 117 17.85 -9.38 -10.35
N ALA A 118 16.93 -8.42 -10.34
CA ALA A 118 16.23 -7.93 -11.54
C ALA A 118 16.77 -6.58 -12.06
N TYR A 119 17.81 -6.00 -11.46
CA TYR A 119 18.36 -4.71 -11.87
C TYR A 119 18.83 -4.72 -13.34
N GLY A 120 18.41 -3.69 -14.10
CA GLY A 120 18.69 -3.54 -15.52
C GLY A 120 17.87 -4.46 -16.43
N ARG A 121 16.88 -5.18 -15.90
CA ARG A 121 15.95 -5.99 -16.69
C ARG A 121 14.75 -5.16 -17.11
N THR A 122 14.28 -5.41 -18.33
CA THR A 122 13.05 -4.83 -18.86
C THR A 122 11.95 -5.87 -18.89
N SER A 123 10.70 -5.45 -19.04
CA SER A 123 9.51 -6.31 -19.18
C SER A 123 9.59 -7.37 -20.31
N SER A 124 10.57 -7.26 -21.21
CA SER A 124 10.85 -8.26 -22.26
C SER A 124 11.81 -9.38 -21.82
N ASP A 125 12.52 -9.21 -20.71
CA ASP A 125 13.50 -10.17 -20.19
C ASP A 125 12.81 -11.21 -19.29
N PRO A 126 13.05 -12.53 -19.45
CA PRO A 126 12.49 -13.57 -18.58
C PRO A 126 12.85 -13.46 -17.09
N LEU A 127 13.91 -12.73 -16.75
CA LEU A 127 14.35 -12.48 -15.37
C LEU A 127 13.87 -11.11 -14.84
N PHE A 128 13.02 -10.41 -15.58
CA PHE A 128 12.30 -9.26 -15.07
C PHE A 128 11.35 -9.67 -13.95
N ASP A 129 11.31 -8.85 -12.91
CA ASP A 129 10.40 -9.03 -11.80
C ASP A 129 9.52 -7.78 -11.67
N PRO A 130 8.23 -7.85 -12.05
CA PRO A 130 7.33 -6.69 -11.97
C PRO A 130 7.07 -6.22 -10.53
N ALA A 131 7.43 -7.01 -9.51
CA ALA A 131 7.25 -6.61 -8.12
C ALA A 131 8.30 -5.58 -7.65
N VAL A 132 9.43 -5.46 -8.34
CA VAL A 132 10.50 -4.50 -8.01
C VAL A 132 10.55 -3.30 -8.95
N ASP A 133 9.69 -3.28 -9.97
CA ASP A 133 9.43 -2.13 -10.85
C ASP A 133 8.30 -1.30 -10.21
N PHE A 134 8.66 -0.36 -9.34
CA PHE A 134 7.71 0.36 -8.48
C PHE A 134 7.00 1.49 -9.22
N ASP A 135 7.68 2.14 -10.15
CA ASP A 135 7.09 3.18 -11.00
C ASP A 135 6.35 2.60 -12.23
N ARG A 136 6.58 1.31 -12.52
CA ARG A 136 5.90 0.52 -13.54
C ARG A 136 6.11 1.04 -14.94
N ASP A 137 7.32 1.50 -15.21
CA ASP A 137 7.75 1.91 -16.55
C ASP A 137 8.21 0.73 -17.41
N GLY A 138 8.31 -0.47 -16.82
CA GLY A 138 8.71 -1.70 -17.50
C GLY A 138 10.22 -1.92 -17.51
N GLU A 139 11.01 -1.20 -16.70
CA GLU A 139 12.44 -1.38 -16.52
C GLU A 139 12.84 -1.24 -15.04
N VAL A 140 13.63 -2.18 -14.52
CA VAL A 140 14.14 -2.07 -13.15
C VAL A 140 15.41 -1.22 -13.16
N THR A 141 15.32 0.01 -12.66
CA THR A 141 16.40 1.00 -12.73
C THR A 141 16.93 1.41 -11.36
N VAL A 142 17.81 2.41 -11.35
CA VAL A 142 18.27 3.06 -10.11
C VAL A 142 17.13 3.78 -9.39
N LEU A 143 16.05 4.16 -10.09
CA LEU A 143 14.89 4.80 -9.48
C LEU A 143 14.20 3.84 -8.52
N ASP A 144 13.98 2.58 -8.93
CA ASP A 144 13.44 1.53 -8.06
C ASP A 144 14.36 1.24 -6.88
N PHE A 145 15.65 1.13 -7.16
CA PHE A 145 16.67 0.92 -6.12
C PHE A 145 16.61 2.02 -5.06
N SER A 146 16.43 3.26 -5.50
CA SER A 146 16.35 4.42 -4.62
C SER A 146 15.09 4.38 -3.74
N ALA A 147 13.98 3.78 -4.20
CA ALA A 147 12.77 3.61 -3.41
C ALA A 147 13.01 2.68 -2.21
N VAL A 148 13.59 1.50 -2.45
CA VAL A 148 13.95 0.54 -1.38
C VAL A 148 14.95 1.14 -0.40
N VAL A 149 16.04 1.72 -0.90
CA VAL A 149 17.13 2.22 -0.02
C VAL A 149 16.67 3.36 0.88
N ARG A 150 15.80 4.26 0.39
CA ARG A 150 15.25 5.35 1.22
C ARG A 150 14.38 4.85 2.37
N ASN A 151 13.74 3.70 2.19
CA ASN A 151 12.77 3.14 3.13
C ASN A 151 13.30 1.90 3.86
N LEU A 152 14.58 1.57 3.73
CA LEU A 152 15.18 0.41 4.37
C LEU A 152 15.10 0.52 5.90
N GLY A 153 14.68 -0.57 6.55
CA GLY A 153 14.52 -0.66 8.01
C GLY A 153 13.17 -0.16 8.53
N TYR A 154 12.30 0.39 7.67
CA TYR A 154 10.93 0.69 8.05
C TYR A 154 10.07 -0.58 8.04
N ALA A 155 9.04 -0.57 8.89
CA ALA A 155 8.03 -1.62 8.98
C ALA A 155 6.66 -0.98 9.16
N GLY A 156 5.65 -1.61 8.58
CA GLY A 156 4.25 -1.25 8.79
C GLY A 156 3.64 -1.98 10.00
N PRO A 157 2.37 -1.65 10.31
CA PRO A 157 1.64 -0.52 9.73
C PRO A 157 2.18 0.81 10.23
N ILE A 158 2.26 1.78 9.32
CA ILE A 158 2.60 3.18 9.61
C ILE A 158 1.34 3.86 10.16
N PRO A 159 1.34 4.36 11.40
CA PRO A 159 0.20 5.09 11.94
C PRO A 159 -0.02 6.42 11.22
N VAL A 160 -1.26 6.68 10.80
CA VAL A 160 -1.71 7.94 10.21
C VAL A 160 -2.47 8.70 11.29
N ASN A 161 -1.77 9.63 11.96
CA ASN A 161 -2.37 10.54 12.95
C ASN A 161 -3.25 11.62 12.30
#